data_AF-A0A7J4NPV6-F1
#
_entry.id   AF-A0A7J4NPV6-F1
#
_cell.length_a   1.000
_cell.length_b   1.000
_cell.length_c   1.000
_cell.angle_alpha   90.00
_cell.angle_beta   90.00
_cell.angle_gamma   90.00
#
_symmetry.space_group_name_H-M   'P 1'
#
loop_
_entity.id
_entity.type
_entity.pdbx_description
1 polymer ?
#
loop_
_entity_poly.entity_id
_entity_poly.type
_entity_poly.pdbx_seq_one_letter_code
_entity_poly.pdbx_strand_id
1 'polypeptide(L)'
;YLDPLSGHILQMGLRKATEIIAGLDDETTLSPYSILHLIATVPDFMVLWPRKPEEKLLMTKRLAHEGHELVTRDLLMASNLDLDPLVHTKSALTMEDWIEELSHRGIEQKLGVAPGDLRVRIDLADWLLYASKEITRHEEGDDALLQQPRKQLIEMLDELRLRIINGCRPDLLELVSIRGVGRVRARHMAKYGVRTVDDVLELTEKDQQRLADEWGWSRQLVDGIMEKAGKVRRALRRR
;
A
#
# COMPACT_ATOMS: atom_id res chain seq x y z
N TYR A 1 -16.59 1.00 12.28
CA TYR A 1 -17.73 0.10 12.04
C TYR A 1 -17.49 -0.52 10.68
N LEU A 2 -17.25 -1.83 10.62
CA LEU A 2 -17.01 -2.57 9.37
C LEU A 2 -18.28 -3.36 9.06
N ASP A 3 -18.71 -3.39 7.80
CA ASP A 3 -19.86 -4.19 7.39
C ASP A 3 -19.57 -5.70 7.65
N PRO A 4 -20.52 -6.48 8.18
CA PRO A 4 -20.31 -7.90 8.45
C PRO A 4 -19.90 -8.73 7.22
N LEU A 5 -20.43 -8.41 6.02
CA LEU A 5 -20.03 -9.07 4.77
C LEU A 5 -18.60 -8.71 4.40
N SER A 6 -18.21 -7.44 4.53
CA SER A 6 -16.80 -7.05 4.37
C SER A 6 -15.91 -7.82 5.34
N GLY A 7 -16.30 -7.92 6.61
CA GLY A 7 -15.58 -8.71 7.61
C GLY A 7 -15.40 -10.17 7.21
N HIS A 8 -16.46 -10.81 6.70
CA HIS A 8 -16.42 -12.20 6.25
C HIS A 8 -15.47 -12.40 5.06
N ILE A 9 -15.58 -11.56 4.03
CA ILE A 9 -14.72 -11.66 2.83
C ILE A 9 -13.25 -11.39 3.19
N LEU A 10 -12.98 -10.37 4.00
CA LEU A 10 -11.62 -10.09 4.49
C LEU A 10 -11.07 -11.28 5.29
N GLN A 11 -11.85 -11.85 6.20
CA GLN A 11 -11.42 -13.00 6.99
C GLN A 11 -11.04 -14.19 6.11
N MET A 12 -11.87 -14.53 5.11
CA MET A 12 -11.58 -15.64 4.20
C MET A 12 -10.32 -15.38 3.37
N GLY A 13 -10.15 -14.18 2.83
CA GLY A 13 -8.96 -13.82 2.06
C GLY A 13 -7.67 -13.77 2.90
N LEU A 14 -7.76 -13.31 4.16
CA LEU A 14 -6.61 -13.25 5.06
C LEU A 14 -6.20 -14.62 5.58
N ARG A 15 -7.15 -15.56 5.72
CA ARG A 15 -6.86 -16.98 5.96
C ARG A 15 -6.05 -17.57 4.84
N LYS A 16 -6.52 -17.41 3.59
CA LYS A 16 -5.77 -17.84 2.41
C LYS A 16 -4.38 -17.20 2.36
N ALA A 17 -4.26 -15.89 2.64
CA ALA A 17 -2.97 -15.22 2.71
C ALA A 17 -2.03 -15.84 3.77
N THR A 18 -2.56 -16.23 4.92
CA THR A 18 -1.81 -16.90 5.98
C THR A 18 -1.35 -18.29 5.56
N GLU A 19 -2.21 -19.05 4.87
CA GLU A 19 -1.89 -20.37 4.32
C GLU A 19 -0.78 -20.30 3.25
N ILE A 20 -0.82 -19.28 2.38
CA ILE A 20 0.25 -19.03 1.39
C ILE A 20 1.59 -18.78 2.09
N ILE A 21 1.61 -17.92 3.12
CA ILE A 21 2.83 -17.64 3.90
C ILE A 21 3.34 -18.89 4.61
N ALA A 22 2.42 -19.75 5.08
CA ALA A 22 2.75 -21.03 5.71
C ALA A 22 3.27 -22.08 4.72
N GLY A 23 3.21 -21.83 3.40
CA GLY A 23 3.57 -22.80 2.37
C GLY A 23 2.56 -23.93 2.22
N LEU A 24 1.28 -23.66 2.52
CA LEU A 24 0.18 -24.62 2.38
C LEU A 24 -0.59 -24.45 1.06
N ASP A 25 -0.30 -23.38 0.32
CA ASP A 25 -0.83 -23.08 -1.02
C ASP A 25 0.35 -22.85 -1.97
N ASP A 26 0.55 -23.78 -2.90
CA ASP A 26 1.63 -23.75 -3.90
C ASP A 26 1.23 -23.06 -5.22
N GLU A 27 -0.04 -22.67 -5.37
CA GLU A 27 -0.59 -22.10 -6.60
C GLU A 27 -0.61 -20.56 -6.55
N THR A 28 -0.88 -20.00 -5.37
CA THR A 28 -1.08 -18.56 -5.18
C THR A 28 0.17 -17.89 -4.63
N THR A 29 0.53 -16.74 -5.18
CA THR A 29 1.63 -15.89 -4.68
C THR A 29 1.08 -14.66 -3.96
N LEU A 30 1.47 -14.47 -2.70
CA LEU A 30 1.10 -13.28 -1.95
C LEU A 30 1.92 -12.07 -2.40
N SER A 31 1.24 -10.94 -2.64
CA SER A 31 1.86 -9.68 -3.04
C SER A 31 1.07 -8.48 -2.48
N PRO A 32 1.60 -7.24 -2.56
CA PRO A 32 0.82 -6.04 -2.27
C PRO A 32 -0.48 -5.99 -3.09
N TYR A 33 -0.43 -6.36 -4.37
CA TYR A 33 -1.62 -6.44 -5.23
C TYR A 33 -2.68 -7.38 -4.65
N SER A 34 -2.29 -8.55 -4.12
CA SER A 34 -3.20 -9.54 -3.54
C SER A 34 -4.11 -8.94 -2.46
N ILE A 35 -3.50 -8.17 -1.54
CA ILE A 35 -4.22 -7.53 -0.43
C ILE A 35 -5.04 -6.33 -0.94
N LEU A 36 -4.49 -5.54 -1.86
CA LEU A 36 -5.21 -4.42 -2.47
C LEU A 36 -6.43 -4.86 -3.30
N HIS A 37 -6.33 -6.01 -3.95
CA HIS A 37 -7.44 -6.65 -4.65
C HIS A 37 -8.49 -7.16 -3.66
N LEU A 38 -8.08 -7.83 -2.59
CA LEU A 38 -8.97 -8.29 -1.52
C LEU A 38 -9.80 -7.16 -0.92
N ILE A 39 -9.19 -6.04 -0.54
CA ILE A 39 -9.94 -4.90 0.01
C ILE A 39 -10.84 -4.24 -1.04
N ALA A 40 -10.55 -4.40 -2.33
CA ALA A 40 -11.38 -3.85 -3.40
C ALA A 40 -12.60 -4.72 -3.73
N THR A 41 -12.72 -5.93 -3.17
CA THR A 41 -13.87 -6.82 -3.38
C THR A 41 -14.97 -6.66 -2.33
N VAL A 42 -14.71 -5.91 -1.25
CA VAL A 42 -15.66 -5.78 -0.15
C VAL A 42 -16.63 -4.60 -0.33
N PRO A 43 -17.87 -4.70 0.20
CA PRO A 43 -18.89 -3.64 0.08
C PRO A 43 -18.46 -2.27 0.61
N ASP A 44 -17.63 -2.25 1.66
CA ASP A 44 -17.11 -1.02 2.27
C ASP A 44 -16.14 -0.24 1.35
N PHE A 45 -15.66 -0.86 0.26
CA PHE A 45 -14.78 -0.19 -0.69
C PHE A 45 -15.57 0.46 -1.82
N MET A 46 -15.32 1.75 -2.05
CA MET A 46 -15.89 2.47 -3.19
C MET A 46 -15.12 2.13 -4.47
N VAL A 47 -15.60 1.13 -5.20
CA VAL A 47 -14.95 0.63 -6.42
C VAL A 47 -14.76 1.70 -7.51
N LEU A 48 -13.81 1.44 -8.40
CA LEU A 48 -13.57 2.24 -9.60
C LEU A 48 -14.06 1.48 -10.84
N TRP A 49 -15.01 2.06 -11.56
CA TRP A 49 -15.60 1.43 -12.74
C TRP A 49 -14.67 1.53 -13.96
N PRO A 50 -14.38 0.40 -14.66
CA PRO A 50 -13.63 0.39 -15.90
C PRO A 50 -14.26 1.26 -16.98
N ARG A 51 -13.42 1.97 -17.75
CA ARG A 51 -13.86 2.68 -18.97
C ARG A 51 -13.44 1.87 -20.20
N LYS A 52 -14.19 1.98 -21.30
CA LYS A 52 -13.88 1.27 -22.56
C LYS A 52 -12.42 1.40 -23.03
N PRO A 53 -11.77 2.58 -22.98
CA PRO A 53 -10.37 2.70 -23.41
C PRO A 53 -9.37 1.90 -22.55
N GLU A 54 -9.74 1.53 -21.32
CA GLU A 54 -8.90 0.83 -20.36
C GLU A 54 -9.07 -0.68 -20.41
N GLU A 55 -10.15 -1.18 -21.04
CA GLU A 55 -10.57 -2.58 -20.97
C GLU A 55 -9.46 -3.55 -21.37
N LYS A 56 -8.77 -3.29 -22.49
CA LYS A 56 -7.64 -4.12 -22.95
C LYS A 56 -6.50 -4.14 -21.93
N LEU A 57 -6.14 -2.99 -21.37
CA LEU A 57 -5.09 -2.88 -20.35
C LEU A 57 -5.47 -3.67 -19.10
N LEU A 58 -6.69 -3.50 -18.62
CA LEU A 58 -7.19 -4.16 -17.42
C LEU A 58 -7.27 -5.68 -17.60
N MET A 59 -7.72 -6.16 -18.76
CA MET A 59 -7.73 -7.59 -19.08
C MET A 59 -6.32 -8.19 -19.08
N THR A 60 -5.35 -7.53 -19.72
CA THR A 60 -3.94 -7.98 -19.70
C THR A 60 -3.39 -8.01 -18.28
N LYS A 61 -3.70 -7.01 -17.47
CA LYS A 61 -3.25 -6.95 -16.08
C LYS A 61 -3.91 -8.02 -15.22
N ARG A 62 -5.22 -8.24 -15.34
CA ARG A 62 -5.91 -9.31 -14.62
C ARG A 62 -5.27 -10.67 -14.88
N LEU A 63 -5.01 -11.01 -16.14
CA LEU A 63 -4.34 -12.27 -16.50
C LEU A 63 -2.94 -12.38 -15.89
N ALA A 64 -2.18 -11.28 -15.87
CA ALA A 64 -0.86 -11.26 -15.23
C ALA A 64 -0.91 -11.39 -13.69
N HIS A 65 -2.06 -11.14 -13.07
CA HIS A 65 -2.25 -11.16 -11.63
C HIS A 65 -3.18 -12.30 -11.14
N GLU A 66 -3.58 -13.24 -12.00
CA GLU A 66 -4.53 -14.31 -11.65
C GLU A 66 -4.04 -15.15 -10.46
N GLY A 67 -2.74 -15.47 -10.42
CA GLY A 67 -2.09 -16.18 -9.30
C GLY A 67 -1.91 -15.36 -8.03
N HIS A 68 -2.45 -14.14 -7.95
CA HIS A 68 -2.34 -13.26 -6.78
C HIS A 68 -3.69 -13.04 -6.06
N GLU A 69 -4.80 -13.59 -6.55
CA GLU A 69 -6.13 -13.34 -5.98
C GLU A 69 -6.39 -14.17 -4.70
N LEU A 70 -6.77 -13.47 -3.62
CA LEU A 70 -7.03 -14.09 -2.31
C LEU A 70 -8.48 -14.53 -2.10
N VAL A 71 -9.38 -14.16 -3.01
CA VAL A 71 -10.81 -14.46 -2.94
C VAL A 71 -11.24 -15.16 -4.22
N THR A 72 -11.99 -16.24 -4.08
CA THR A 72 -12.52 -16.97 -5.22
C THR A 72 -13.80 -16.32 -5.73
N ARG A 73 -14.07 -16.51 -7.02
CA ARG A 73 -15.33 -16.07 -7.63
C ARG A 73 -16.54 -16.70 -6.94
N ASP A 74 -16.46 -17.98 -6.59
CA ASP A 74 -17.55 -18.70 -5.91
C ASP A 74 -17.93 -18.06 -4.57
N LEU A 75 -16.95 -17.59 -3.78
CA LEU A 75 -17.20 -16.88 -2.54
C LEU A 75 -17.92 -15.54 -2.76
N LEU A 76 -17.51 -14.79 -3.80
CA LEU A 76 -18.15 -13.52 -4.16
C LEU A 76 -19.57 -13.74 -4.67
N MET A 77 -19.80 -14.77 -5.50
CA MET A 77 -21.13 -15.16 -5.96
C MET A 77 -22.06 -15.54 -4.81
N ALA A 78 -21.57 -16.38 -3.88
CA ALA A 78 -22.33 -16.80 -2.70
C ALA A 78 -22.71 -15.62 -1.78
N SER A 79 -21.92 -14.54 -1.81
CA SER A 79 -22.14 -13.32 -1.02
C SER A 79 -22.91 -12.23 -1.76
N ASN A 80 -23.36 -12.47 -3.01
CA ASN A 80 -23.97 -11.49 -3.91
C ASN A 80 -23.06 -10.28 -4.22
N LEU A 81 -21.75 -10.51 -4.33
CA LEU A 81 -20.72 -9.50 -4.61
C LEU A 81 -19.96 -9.76 -5.92
N ASP A 82 -20.41 -10.71 -6.76
CA ASP A 82 -19.80 -11.02 -8.08
C ASP A 82 -20.04 -9.87 -9.06
N LEU A 83 -19.19 -8.84 -8.98
CA LEU A 83 -19.07 -7.79 -9.97
C LEU A 83 -18.18 -8.26 -11.13
N ASP A 84 -18.11 -7.46 -12.20
CA ASP A 84 -17.11 -7.68 -13.26
C ASP A 84 -15.70 -7.67 -12.63
N PRO A 85 -14.89 -8.73 -12.80
CA PRO A 85 -13.53 -8.81 -12.25
C PRO A 85 -12.62 -7.61 -12.62
N LEU A 86 -12.89 -6.94 -13.74
CA LEU A 86 -12.16 -5.74 -14.13
C LEU A 86 -12.37 -4.56 -13.17
N VAL A 87 -13.47 -4.53 -12.42
CA VAL A 87 -13.77 -3.50 -11.40
C VAL A 87 -12.79 -3.59 -10.24
N HIS A 88 -12.59 -4.80 -9.72
CA HIS A 88 -11.62 -5.06 -8.66
C HIS A 88 -10.20 -4.89 -9.16
N THR A 89 -9.90 -5.37 -10.37
CA THR A 89 -8.60 -5.18 -11.03
C THR A 89 -8.24 -3.70 -11.16
N LYS A 90 -9.15 -2.86 -11.67
CA LYS A 90 -8.90 -1.42 -11.80
C LYS A 90 -8.63 -0.75 -10.46
N SER A 91 -9.41 -1.12 -9.44
CA SER A 91 -9.28 -0.57 -8.09
C SER A 91 -7.94 -0.94 -7.47
N ALA A 92 -7.55 -2.22 -7.55
CA ALA A 92 -6.26 -2.73 -7.07
C ALA A 92 -5.08 -2.08 -7.80
N LEU A 93 -5.11 -2.03 -9.13
CA LEU A 93 -4.06 -1.42 -9.95
C LEU A 93 -3.87 0.08 -9.68
N THR A 94 -4.97 0.79 -9.41
CA THR A 94 -4.90 2.22 -9.06
C THR A 94 -4.12 2.44 -7.77
N MET A 95 -4.38 1.61 -6.76
CA MET A 95 -3.66 1.65 -5.48
C MET A 95 -2.23 1.11 -5.60
N GLU A 96 -2.00 0.12 -6.46
CA GLU A 96 -0.67 -0.41 -6.75
C GLU A 96 0.20 0.65 -7.43
N ASP A 97 -0.28 1.26 -8.51
CA ASP A 97 0.43 2.35 -9.20
C ASP A 97 0.77 3.50 -8.24
N TRP A 98 -0.11 3.77 -7.28
CA TRP A 98 0.12 4.77 -6.25
C TRP A 98 1.28 4.43 -5.31
N ILE A 99 1.34 3.20 -4.77
CA ILE A 99 2.44 2.76 -3.90
C ILE A 99 3.73 2.48 -4.68
N GLU A 100 3.63 2.32 -6.00
CA GLU A 100 4.77 2.21 -6.91
C GLU A 100 5.26 3.58 -7.42
N GLU A 101 4.71 4.67 -6.87
CA GLU A 101 5.08 6.07 -7.08
C GLU A 101 4.72 6.67 -8.43
N LEU A 102 3.72 6.11 -9.11
CA LEU A 102 3.16 6.77 -10.27
C LEU A 102 2.53 8.10 -9.85
N SER A 103 2.87 9.17 -10.58
CA SER A 103 2.33 10.50 -10.30
C SER A 103 0.81 10.53 -10.44
N HIS A 104 0.13 11.46 -9.76
CA HIS A 104 -1.30 11.69 -9.94
C HIS A 104 -1.71 11.81 -11.42
N ARG A 105 -0.96 12.60 -12.20
CA ARG A 105 -1.18 12.75 -13.64
C ARG A 105 -0.97 11.45 -14.40
N GLY A 106 0.02 10.65 -14.01
CA GLY A 106 0.28 9.35 -14.62
C GLY A 106 -0.86 8.36 -14.37
N ILE A 107 -1.39 8.30 -13.15
CA ILE A 107 -2.55 7.47 -12.78
C ILE A 107 -3.79 7.94 -13.55
N GLU A 108 -4.05 9.25 -13.59
CA GLU A 108 -5.18 9.82 -14.32
C GLU A 108 -5.12 9.51 -15.82
N GLN A 109 -3.94 9.65 -16.44
CA GLN A 109 -3.74 9.32 -17.86
C GLN A 109 -3.89 7.82 -18.14
N LYS A 110 -3.41 6.97 -17.23
CA LYS A 110 -3.40 5.50 -17.42
C LYS A 110 -4.77 4.86 -17.12
N LEU A 111 -5.46 5.30 -16.06
CA LEU A 111 -6.63 4.63 -15.49
C LEU A 111 -7.85 5.54 -15.35
N GLY A 112 -7.75 6.81 -15.74
CA GLY A 112 -8.87 7.74 -15.68
C GLY A 112 -9.32 8.15 -14.30
N VAL A 113 -8.47 7.95 -13.28
CA VAL A 113 -8.80 8.22 -11.89
C VAL A 113 -8.29 9.61 -11.55
N ALA A 114 -9.20 10.53 -11.23
CA ALA A 114 -8.83 11.87 -10.83
C ALA A 114 -8.12 11.85 -9.45
N PRO A 115 -7.29 12.87 -9.14
CA PRO A 115 -6.59 12.93 -7.86
C PRO A 115 -7.52 12.88 -6.64
N GLY A 116 -8.71 13.48 -6.74
CA GLY A 116 -9.73 13.45 -5.68
C GLY A 116 -10.31 12.05 -5.45
N ASP A 117 -10.64 11.33 -6.53
CA ASP A 117 -11.12 9.95 -6.45
C ASP A 117 -10.08 9.03 -5.83
N LEU A 118 -8.82 9.18 -6.24
CA LEU A 118 -7.70 8.43 -5.69
C LEU A 118 -7.55 8.68 -4.19
N ARG A 119 -7.68 9.93 -3.74
CA ARG A 119 -7.60 10.27 -2.31
C ARG A 119 -8.64 9.52 -1.48
N VAL A 120 -9.88 9.47 -1.96
CA VAL A 120 -10.95 8.71 -1.30
C VAL A 120 -10.60 7.23 -1.19
N ARG A 121 -10.05 6.62 -2.26
CA ARG A 121 -9.66 5.20 -2.23
C ARG A 121 -8.48 4.94 -1.29
N ILE A 122 -7.53 5.87 -1.19
CA ILE A 122 -6.42 5.78 -0.22
C ILE A 122 -6.96 5.81 1.22
N ASP A 123 -7.88 6.73 1.53
CA ASP A 123 -8.45 6.83 2.88
C ASP A 123 -9.27 5.57 3.24
N LEU A 124 -10.04 5.02 2.29
CA LEU A 124 -10.75 3.75 2.47
C LEU A 124 -9.79 2.56 2.62
N ALA A 125 -8.74 2.50 1.79
CA ALA A 125 -7.75 1.44 1.86
C ALA A 125 -6.98 1.47 3.17
N ASP A 126 -6.61 2.64 3.69
CA ASP A 126 -5.98 2.78 5.00
C ASP A 126 -6.84 2.15 6.10
N TRP A 127 -8.14 2.46 6.09
CA TRP A 127 -9.09 1.95 7.06
C TRP A 127 -9.32 0.44 6.92
N LEU A 128 -9.49 -0.07 5.69
CA LEU A 128 -9.70 -1.49 5.45
C LEU A 128 -8.44 -2.33 5.75
N LEU A 129 -7.24 -1.84 5.45
CA LEU A 129 -5.98 -2.49 5.83
C LEU A 129 -5.82 -2.55 7.34
N TYR A 130 -6.22 -1.48 8.05
CA TYR A 130 -6.27 -1.51 9.51
C TYR A 130 -7.28 -2.56 10.01
N ALA A 131 -8.47 -2.63 9.42
CA ALA A 131 -9.46 -3.64 9.78
C ALA A 131 -8.96 -5.06 9.50
N SER A 132 -8.32 -5.31 8.36
CA SER A 132 -7.67 -6.57 8.02
C SER A 132 -6.65 -6.98 9.07
N LYS A 133 -5.83 -6.04 9.55
CA LYS A 133 -4.86 -6.32 10.62
C LYS A 133 -5.54 -6.78 11.91
N GLU A 134 -6.60 -6.09 12.33
CA GLU A 134 -7.33 -6.45 13.54
C GLU A 134 -8.03 -7.82 13.38
N ILE A 135 -8.57 -8.12 12.19
CA ILE A 135 -9.14 -9.44 11.87
C ILE A 135 -8.06 -10.53 11.99
N THR A 136 -6.89 -10.36 11.37
CA THR A 136 -5.78 -11.33 11.46
C THR A 136 -5.27 -11.50 12.88
N ARG A 137 -5.23 -10.41 13.67
CA ARG A 137 -4.79 -10.45 15.07
C ARG A 137 -5.74 -11.24 15.97
N HIS A 138 -7.05 -11.08 15.76
CA HIS A 138 -8.08 -11.69 16.58
C HIS A 138 -8.64 -12.98 15.98
N GLU A 139 -8.00 -13.50 14.94
CA GLU A 139 -8.44 -14.73 14.31
C GLU A 139 -8.24 -15.93 15.26
N GLU A 140 -9.33 -16.53 15.70
CA GLU A 140 -9.31 -17.73 16.53
C GLU A 140 -8.88 -18.95 15.70
N GLY A 141 -8.06 -19.80 16.30
CA GLY A 141 -7.59 -21.05 15.70
C GLY A 141 -6.38 -21.61 16.45
N ASP A 142 -6.45 -22.89 16.80
CA ASP A 142 -5.42 -23.59 17.59
C ASP A 142 -4.26 -24.14 16.75
N ASP A 143 -4.20 -23.79 15.46
CA ASP A 143 -3.11 -24.25 14.60
C ASP A 143 -1.82 -23.47 14.91
N ALA A 144 -0.97 -24.08 15.74
CA ALA A 144 0.34 -23.56 16.09
C ALA A 144 1.20 -23.24 14.85
N LEU A 145 0.97 -23.91 13.71
CA LEU A 145 1.71 -23.69 12.46
C LEU A 145 1.38 -22.32 11.84
N LEU A 146 0.19 -21.77 12.09
CA LEU A 146 -0.25 -20.50 11.49
C LEU A 146 0.12 -19.27 12.32
N GLN A 147 0.62 -19.44 13.56
CA GLN A 147 0.93 -18.30 14.43
C GLN A 147 2.04 -17.40 13.88
N GLN A 148 3.11 -17.96 13.33
CA GLN A 148 4.20 -17.18 12.73
C GLN A 148 3.79 -16.55 11.39
N PRO A 149 3.15 -17.28 10.46
CA PRO A 149 2.55 -16.71 9.25
C PRO A 149 1.60 -15.53 9.53
N ARG A 150 0.75 -15.62 10.57
CA ARG A 150 -0.15 -14.51 10.98
C ARG A 150 0.63 -13.27 11.40
N LYS A 151 1.72 -13.42 12.16
CA LYS A 151 2.58 -12.29 12.56
C LYS A 151 3.22 -11.63 11.34
N GLN A 152 3.73 -12.43 10.40
CA GLN A 152 4.29 -11.91 9.15
C GLN A 152 3.24 -11.19 8.31
N LEU A 153 2.01 -11.70 8.24
CA LEU A 153 0.90 -11.02 7.57
C LEU A 153 0.58 -9.67 8.22
N ILE A 154 0.56 -9.61 9.55
CA ILE A 154 0.35 -8.36 10.30
C ILE A 154 1.44 -7.32 9.97
N GLU A 155 2.70 -7.73 9.91
CA GLU A 155 3.83 -6.86 9.53
C GLU A 155 3.68 -6.34 8.10
N MET A 156 3.31 -7.21 7.15
CA MET A 156 3.04 -6.82 5.77
C MET A 156 1.86 -5.84 5.65
N LEU A 157 0.79 -6.04 6.43
CA LEU A 157 -0.35 -5.14 6.47
C LEU A 157 0.03 -3.77 7.02
N ASP A 158 0.84 -3.71 8.09
CA ASP A 158 1.32 -2.45 8.65
C ASP A 158 2.26 -1.72 7.68
N GLU A 159 3.16 -2.42 6.98
CA GLU A 159 3.99 -1.83 5.93
C GLU A 159 3.14 -1.29 4.77
N LEU A 160 2.24 -2.11 4.22
CA LEU A 160 1.39 -1.74 3.08
C LEU A 160 0.50 -0.54 3.41
N ARG A 161 0.01 -0.45 4.65
CA ARG A 161 -0.75 0.70 5.15
C ARG A 161 0.09 1.98 5.09
N LEU A 162 1.34 1.94 5.56
CA LEU A 162 2.24 3.10 5.47
C LEU A 162 2.54 3.47 4.01
N ARG A 163 2.72 2.48 3.13
CA ARG A 163 2.93 2.70 1.69
C ARG A 163 1.72 3.35 1.04
N ILE A 164 0.50 2.92 1.38
CA ILE A 164 -0.75 3.49 0.87
C ILE A 164 -0.94 4.93 1.33
N ILE A 165 -0.75 5.24 2.61
CA ILE A 165 -0.90 6.61 3.12
C ILE A 165 0.08 7.57 2.41
N ASN A 166 1.32 7.14 2.20
CA ASN A 166 2.39 7.99 1.69
C ASN A 166 2.55 7.94 0.16
N GLY A 167 1.99 6.91 -0.49
CA GLY A 167 2.12 6.67 -1.93
C GLY A 167 3.56 6.44 -2.36
N CYS A 168 4.26 5.57 -1.62
CA CYS A 168 5.67 5.30 -1.85
C CYS A 168 6.02 3.82 -1.71
N ARG A 169 7.16 3.48 -2.31
CA ARG A 169 7.81 2.17 -2.15
C ARG A 169 8.35 1.99 -0.72
N PRO A 170 8.64 0.75 -0.30
CA PRO A 170 9.12 0.46 1.05
C PRO A 170 10.41 1.21 1.41
N ASP A 171 11.29 1.43 0.43
CA ASP A 171 12.59 2.07 0.62
C ASP A 171 12.53 3.55 1.03
N LEU A 172 11.34 4.18 0.94
CA LEU A 172 11.14 5.58 1.33
C LEU A 172 10.41 5.75 2.67
N LEU A 173 9.97 4.66 3.31
CA LEU A 173 9.10 4.73 4.49
C LEU A 173 9.74 5.51 5.66
N GLU A 174 11.05 5.39 5.83
CA GLU A 174 11.79 6.17 6.82
C GLU A 174 11.82 7.66 6.50
N LEU A 175 12.05 8.03 5.24
CA LEU A 175 12.11 9.45 4.84
C LEU A 175 10.77 10.15 4.96
N VAL A 176 9.68 9.49 4.53
CA VAL A 176 8.34 10.09 4.57
C VAL A 176 7.81 10.25 6.01
N SER A 177 8.44 9.60 6.99
CA SER A 177 8.18 9.85 8.42
C SER A 177 8.64 11.25 8.88
N ILE A 178 9.56 11.89 8.14
CA ILE A 178 10.06 13.22 8.44
C ILE A 178 9.04 14.27 7.96
N ARG A 179 8.42 14.97 8.91
CA ARG A 179 7.37 15.95 8.60
C ARG A 179 7.83 17.02 7.58
N GLY A 180 7.20 17.05 6.41
CA GLY A 180 7.53 17.97 5.31
C GLY A 180 8.30 17.30 4.17
N VAL A 181 8.70 16.05 4.34
CA VAL A 181 9.18 15.17 3.28
C VAL A 181 8.00 14.34 2.78
N GLY A 182 7.44 14.70 1.63
CA GLY A 182 6.51 13.83 0.91
C GLY A 182 7.26 12.90 -0.05
N ARG A 183 6.56 11.97 -0.71
CA ARG A 183 7.19 10.99 -1.61
C ARG A 183 8.09 11.59 -2.70
N VAL A 184 7.76 12.77 -3.24
CA VAL A 184 8.54 13.40 -4.32
C VAL A 184 9.91 13.81 -3.78
N ARG A 185 9.94 14.41 -2.59
CA ARG A 185 11.19 14.79 -1.92
C ARG A 185 11.95 13.57 -1.42
N ALA A 186 11.25 12.58 -0.85
CA ALA A 186 11.86 11.33 -0.43
C ALA A 186 12.53 10.61 -1.61
N ARG A 187 11.85 10.49 -2.76
CA ARG A 187 12.42 9.89 -3.96
C ARG A 187 13.58 10.70 -4.52
N HIS A 188 13.53 12.02 -4.41
CA HIS A 188 14.65 12.88 -4.80
C HIS A 188 15.88 12.63 -3.91
N MET A 189 15.72 12.59 -2.59
CA MET A 189 16.79 12.23 -1.64
C MET A 189 17.33 10.82 -1.91
N ALA A 190 16.46 9.84 -2.20
CA ALA A 190 16.86 8.47 -2.51
C ALA A 190 17.71 8.35 -3.79
N LYS A 191 17.52 9.24 -4.78
CA LYS A 191 18.41 9.32 -5.95
C LYS A 191 19.83 9.77 -5.60
N TYR A 192 19.98 10.50 -4.50
CA TYR A 192 21.25 10.93 -3.93
C TYR A 192 21.82 9.92 -2.91
N GLY A 193 21.22 8.73 -2.80
CA GLY A 193 21.66 7.69 -1.87
C GLY A 193 21.16 7.85 -0.44
N VAL A 194 20.37 8.89 -0.16
CA VAL A 194 19.79 9.16 1.17
C VAL A 194 18.44 8.45 1.26
N ARG A 195 18.33 7.41 2.09
CA ARG A 195 17.11 6.60 2.24
C ARG A 195 16.64 6.46 3.68
N THR A 196 17.50 6.69 4.66
CA THR A 196 17.18 6.54 6.08
C THR A 196 17.17 7.89 6.79
N VAL A 197 16.62 7.90 8.01
CA VAL A 197 16.70 9.09 8.88
C VAL A 197 18.16 9.40 9.26
N ASP A 198 19.00 8.37 9.41
CA ASP A 198 20.41 8.54 9.73
C ASP A 198 21.20 9.10 8.53
N ASP A 199 20.94 8.63 7.30
CA ASP A 199 21.56 9.17 6.09
C ASP A 199 21.29 10.68 5.96
N VAL A 200 20.07 11.12 6.30
CA VAL A 200 19.73 12.55 6.32
C VAL A 200 20.62 13.29 7.31
N LEU A 201 20.82 12.76 8.50
CA LEU A 201 21.60 13.39 9.55
C LEU A 201 23.12 13.36 9.30
N GLU A 202 23.58 12.48 8.41
CA GLU A 202 24.97 12.37 7.97
C GLU A 202 25.29 13.30 6.78
N LEU A 203 24.30 13.97 6.21
CA LEU A 203 24.51 14.93 5.12
C LEU A 203 25.49 16.04 5.52
N THR A 204 26.58 16.17 4.76
CA THR A 204 27.55 17.25 4.97
C THR A 204 26.95 18.59 4.57
N GLU A 205 27.54 19.70 5.02
CA GLU A 205 27.16 21.05 4.57
C GLU A 205 27.16 21.20 3.04
N LYS A 206 28.09 20.51 2.36
CA LYS A 206 28.16 20.50 0.90
C LYS A 206 26.99 19.75 0.28
N ASP A 207 26.60 18.61 0.84
CA ASP A 207 25.47 17.81 0.35
C ASP A 207 24.14 18.53 0.62
N GLN A 208 24.01 19.18 1.77
CA GLN A 208 22.87 20.03 2.11
C GLN A 208 22.74 21.21 1.15
N GLN A 209 23.86 21.88 0.82
CA GLN A 209 23.86 22.97 -0.16
C GLN A 209 23.47 22.45 -1.55
N ARG A 210 24.07 21.34 -1.98
CA ARG A 210 23.75 20.72 -3.27
C ARG A 210 22.26 20.37 -3.39
N LEU A 211 21.67 19.83 -2.32
CA LEU A 211 20.24 19.54 -2.27
C LEU A 211 19.40 20.82 -2.26
N ALA A 212 19.85 21.88 -1.59
CA ALA A 212 19.16 23.17 -1.55
C ALA A 212 19.15 23.91 -2.89
N ASP A 213 20.15 23.68 -3.75
CA ASP A 213 20.28 24.28 -5.08
C ASP A 213 19.36 23.62 -6.12
N GLU A 214 18.75 22.48 -5.80
CA GLU A 214 17.85 21.75 -6.68
C GLU A 214 16.46 22.39 -6.79
N TRP A 215 15.81 22.20 -7.94
CA TRP A 215 14.50 22.80 -8.17
C TRP A 215 13.45 22.25 -7.19
N GLY A 216 12.73 23.17 -6.52
CA GLY A 216 11.74 22.83 -5.49
C GLY A 216 12.32 22.64 -4.07
N TRP A 217 13.61 22.90 -3.90
CA TRP A 217 14.31 22.93 -2.61
C TRP A 217 14.71 24.35 -2.21
N SER A 218 15.05 24.51 -0.93
CA SER A 218 15.61 25.75 -0.39
C SER A 218 16.45 25.41 0.84
N ARG A 219 17.40 26.28 1.19
CA ARG A 219 18.25 26.06 2.38
C ARG A 219 17.40 25.92 3.66
N GLN A 220 16.42 26.81 3.82
CA GLN A 220 15.48 26.76 4.96
C GLN A 220 14.70 25.45 5.03
N LEU A 221 14.32 24.87 3.88
CA LEU A 221 13.63 23.59 3.84
C LEU A 221 14.56 22.45 4.28
N VAL A 222 15.80 22.43 3.78
CA VAL A 222 16.80 21.41 4.14
C VAL A 222 17.11 21.48 5.63
N ASP A 223 17.41 22.66 6.18
CA ASP A 223 17.68 22.84 7.60
C ASP A 223 16.48 22.37 8.46
N GLY A 224 15.25 22.69 8.03
CA GLY A 224 14.03 22.23 8.68
C GLY A 224 13.79 20.72 8.59
N ILE A 225 14.27 20.06 7.54
CA ILE A 225 14.26 18.59 7.41
C ILE A 225 15.28 17.97 8.38
N MET A 226 16.49 18.52 8.45
CA MET A 226 17.55 18.06 9.38
C MET A 226 17.08 18.12 10.84
N GLU A 227 16.48 19.25 11.24
CA GLU A 227 15.96 19.43 12.61
C GLU A 227 14.89 18.37 12.95
N LYS A 228 13.98 18.11 12.01
CA LYS A 228 12.88 17.14 12.20
C LYS A 228 13.36 15.71 12.14
N ALA A 229 14.32 15.38 11.28
CA ALA A 229 14.99 14.08 11.26
C ALA A 229 15.62 13.78 12.63
N GLY A 230 16.26 14.78 13.25
CA GLY A 230 16.79 14.66 14.61
C GLY A 230 15.72 14.35 15.67
N LYS A 231 14.51 14.92 15.53
CA LYS A 231 13.35 14.61 16.39
C LYS A 231 12.84 13.18 16.17
N VAL A 232 12.73 12.74 14.92
CA VAL A 232 12.32 11.37 14.57
C VAL A 232 13.29 10.34 15.13
N ARG A 233 14.60 10.51 14.93
CA ARG A 233 15.64 9.61 15.47
C ARG A 233 15.56 9.47 16.99
N ARG A 234 15.32 10.57 17.71
CA ARG A 234 15.16 10.53 19.18
C ARG A 234 13.91 9.77 19.61
N ALA A 235 12.83 9.83 18.83
CA ALA A 235 11.61 9.07 19.10
C ALA A 235 11.81 7.57 18.82
N LEU A 236 12.52 7.22 17.74
CA LEU A 236 12.87 5.83 17.41
C LEU A 236 13.70 5.17 18.51
N ARG A 237 14.71 5.86 19.06
CA ARG A 237 15.55 5.34 20.18
C ARG A 237 14.81 5.15 21.52
N ARG A 238 13.57 5.65 21.65
CA ARG A 238 12.77 5.55 22.88
C ARG A 238 11.73 4.44 22.84
N ARG A 239 11.48 3.85 21.67
CA ARG A 239 10.63 2.68 21.49
C ARG A 239 11.47 1.42 21.56
#